data_AF-A0A3D0ZGR1-F1
#
_entry.id   AF-A0A3D0ZGR1-F1
#
_cell.length_a   1.000
_cell.length_b   1.000
_cell.length_c   1.000
_cell.angle_alpha   90.00
_cell.angle_beta   90.00
_cell.angle_gamma   90.00
#
_symmetry.space_group_name_H-M   'P 1'
#
loop_
_entity.id
_entity.type
_entity.pdbx_description
1 polymer ?
#
loop_
_entity_poly.entity_id
_entity_poly.type
_entity_poly.pdbx_seq_one_letter_code
_entity_poly.pdbx_strand_id
1 'polypeptide(L)' 'RPHAWLNSGGAGTMGYAVPAAMGAKVGAPDRVVWAIDGDGCFQMT' A
#
# COMPACT_ATOMS: atom_id res chain seq x y z
N ARG A 1 -12.95 4.85 9.14
CA ARG A 1 -11.89 5.49 9.98
C ARG A 1 -11.02 6.34 9.04
N PRO A 2 -10.63 7.57 9.42
CA PRO A 2 -9.70 8.38 8.63
C PRO A 2 -8.38 7.63 8.37
N HIS A 3 -7.69 7.94 7.27
CA HIS A 3 -6.38 7.38 6.92
C HIS A 3 -6.33 5.84 6.93
N ALA A 4 -7.35 5.22 6.32
CA ALA A 4 -7.45 3.76 6.19
C ALA A 4 -7.41 3.27 4.74
N TRP A 5 -7.38 4.20 3.78
CA TRP A 5 -7.30 3.91 2.34
C TRP A 5 -6.08 4.62 1.78
N LEU A 6 -5.13 3.85 1.25
CA LEU A 6 -3.87 4.34 0.69
C LEU A 6 -3.77 3.82 -0.75
N ASN A 7 -3.60 4.71 -1.72
CA ASN A 7 -3.33 4.35 -3.11
C ASN A 7 -2.49 5.45 -3.80
N SER A 8 -1.87 5.11 -4.94
CA SER A 8 -1.31 6.11 -5.85
C SER A 8 -2.40 6.53 -6.84
N GLY A 9 -3.23 7.50 -6.43
CA GLY A 9 -4.39 7.93 -7.23
C GLY A 9 -4.02 8.79 -8.45
N GLY A 10 -3.43 9.97 -8.22
CA GLY A 10 -3.16 10.93 -9.29
C GLY A 10 -2.07 10.47 -10.27
N ALA A 11 -0.94 9.99 -9.73
CA ALA A 11 0.19 9.52 -10.55
C ALA A 11 0.00 8.09 -11.08
N GLY A 12 -0.82 7.25 -10.43
CA GLY A 12 -1.07 5.88 -10.88
C GLY A 12 0.17 4.97 -10.81
N THR A 13 1.07 5.19 -9.84
CA THR A 13 2.34 4.46 -9.74
C THR A 13 2.11 2.96 -9.47
N MET A 14 2.44 2.11 -10.44
CA MET A 14 2.50 0.65 -10.27
C MET A 14 3.61 0.27 -9.28
N GLY A 15 3.43 -0.82 -8.52
CA GLY A 15 4.37 -1.25 -7.46
C GLY A 15 4.25 -0.49 -6.14
N TYR A 16 3.29 0.45 -6.02
CA TYR A 16 3.10 1.24 -4.80
C TYR A 16 2.63 0.42 -3.59
N ALA A 17 1.81 -0.63 -3.80
CA ALA A 17 1.04 -1.26 -2.74
C ALA A 17 1.90 -1.92 -1.66
N VAL A 18 2.92 -2.72 -2.03
CA VAL A 18 3.80 -3.43 -1.09
C VAL A 18 4.60 -2.46 -0.20
N PRO A 19 5.40 -1.51 -0.74
CA PRO A 19 6.15 -0.58 0.08
C PRO A 19 5.24 0.35 0.91
N ALA A 20 4.10 0.79 0.36
CA ALA A 20 3.14 1.59 1.12
C ALA A 20 2.52 0.82 2.29
N ALA A 21 2.20 -0.46 2.10
CA ALA A 21 1.68 -1.32 3.17
C ALA A 21 2.72 -1.56 4.27
N MET A 22 3.99 -1.78 3.90
CA MET A 22 5.10 -1.87 4.86
C MET A 22 5.24 -0.57 5.66
N GLY A 23 5.25 0.58 4.99
CA GLY A 23 5.30 1.89 5.65
C GLY A 23 4.10 2.14 6.57
N ALA A 24 2.90 1.79 6.13
CA ALA A 24 1.68 1.88 6.95
C ALA A 24 1.75 0.98 8.18
N LYS A 25 2.33 -0.21 8.07
CA LYS A 25 2.53 -1.12 9.20
C LYS A 25 3.56 -0.56 10.19
N VAL A 26 4.64 0.04 9.70
CA VAL A 26 5.62 0.73 10.55
C VAL A 26 4.99 1.93 11.27
N GLY A 27 4.17 2.73 10.58
CA GLY A 27 3.51 3.91 11.16
C GLY A 27 2.34 3.59 12.10
N ALA A 28 1.77 2.39 12.02
CA ALA A 28 0.69 1.93 12.88
C ALA A 28 0.85 0.44 13.23
N PRO A 29 1.81 0.09 14.11
CA PRO A 29 2.23 -1.30 14.35
C PRO A 29 1.12 -2.21 14.89
N ASP A 30 0.13 -1.67 15.61
CA ASP A 30 -0.97 -2.47 16.15
C ASP A 30 -2.14 -2.66 15.17
N ARG A 31 -2.14 -1.92 14.05
CA ARG A 31 -3.20 -2.05 13.04
C ARG A 31 -2.90 -3.20 12.08
N VAL A 32 -3.95 -3.95 11.72
CA VAL A 32 -3.88 -4.87 10.58
C VAL A 32 -3.85 -4.04 9.30
N VAL A 33 -2.91 -4.37 8.41
CA VAL A 33 -2.73 -3.73 7.11
C VAL A 33 -2.91 -4.79 6.05
N TRP A 34 -3.77 -4.51 5.07
CA TRP A 34 -4.00 -5.36 3.90
C TRP A 34 -3.42 -4.66 2.68
N ALA A 35 -2.52 -5.34 1.97
CA ALA A 35 -2.10 -4.94 0.64
C ALA A 35 -2.98 -5.67 -0.37
N ILE A 36 -3.75 -4.91 -1.16
CA ILE A 36 -4.50 -5.44 -2.29
C ILE A 36 -3.72 -5.01 -3.53
N ASP A 37 -3.11 -5.98 -4.20
CA ASP A 37 -2.17 -5.70 -5.28
C ASP A 37 -2.44 -6.54 -6.52
N GLY A 38 -2.16 -5.96 -7.69
CA GLY A 38 -2.19 -6.69 -8.95
C GLY A 38 -0.88 -7.42 -9.18
N ASP A 39 -0.88 -8.47 -9.99
CA ASP A 39 0.30 -9.26 -10.33
C ASP A 39 1.40 -8.42 -11.01
N GLY A 40 1.05 -7.57 -11.97
CA GLY A 40 2.00 -6.67 -12.63
C GLY A 40 2.55 -5.57 -11.72
N CYS A 41 1.77 -5.12 -10.73
CA CYS A 41 2.26 -4.20 -9.70
C CYS A 41 3.23 -4.91 -8.75
N PHE A 42 2.88 -6.11 -8.30
CA PHE A 42 3.71 -6.91 -7.40
C PHE A 42 5.04 -7.33 -8.05
N GLN A 43 5.06 -7.52 -9.37
CA GLN A 43 6.30 -7.78 -10.10
C GLN A 43 7.24 -6.57 -10.18
N MET A 44 6.72 -5.35 -10.02
CA MET A 44 7.55 -4.14 -10.09
C MET A 44 8.36 -3.91 -8.82
N THR A 45 7.86 -4.30 -7.65
CA THR A 45 8.46 -3.95 -6.36
C THR A 45 8.06 -4.94 -5.27
#